data_AF-A0A136KR32-F1
#
_entry.id   AF-A0A136KR32-F1
#
_cell.length_a   1.000
_cell.length_b   1.000
_cell.length_c   1.000
_cell.angle_alpha   90.00
_cell.angle_beta   90.00
_cell.angle_gamma   90.00
#
_symmetry.space_group_name_H-M   'P 1'
#
loop_
_entity.id
_entity.type
_entity.pdbx_description
1 polymer ?
#
loop_
_entity_poly.entity_id
_entity_poly.type
_entity_poly.pdbx_seq_one_letter_code
_entity_poly.pdbx_strand_id
1 'polypeptide(L)'
;MSATATDVSHQQLIDLCVADLRSSQARVLETFKFIPDDKLTWSPAPQAKSGLRLMAHLAVSNSGISQLLEGGSLPISNFEELERFVEEQERQITTREQAVEAFNQSCDAYERAIRQVPEATAISFSVWANCRRPPRSTCVWPGSTTTPMLLRSTTCRPAGAI
;
A
#
# COMPACT_ATOMS: atom_id res chain seq x y z
N MET A 1 -26.12 6.62 30.46
CA MET A 1 -25.15 7.44 29.71
C MET A 1 -24.57 6.55 28.62
N SER A 2 -25.08 6.66 27.40
CA SER A 2 -24.56 5.91 26.24
C SER A 2 -23.68 6.87 25.46
N ALA A 3 -22.38 6.56 25.34
CA ALA A 3 -21.47 7.34 24.52
C ALA A 3 -21.88 7.14 23.05
N THR A 4 -22.46 8.18 22.45
CA THR A 4 -22.74 8.21 21.02
C THR A 4 -21.42 8.20 20.27
N ALA A 5 -21.25 7.25 19.35
CA ALA A 5 -20.18 7.29 18.36
C ALA A 5 -20.25 8.64 17.65
N THR A 6 -19.17 9.42 17.72
CA THR A 6 -19.09 10.70 17.03
C THR A 6 -19.15 10.43 15.53
N ASP A 7 -20.21 10.87 14.88
CA ASP A 7 -20.33 10.81 13.43
C ASP A 7 -19.26 11.73 12.82
N VAL A 8 -18.32 11.16 12.06
CA VAL A 8 -17.22 11.90 11.46
C VAL A 8 -17.67 12.33 10.07
N SER A 9 -17.71 13.64 9.81
CA SER A 9 -18.10 14.16 8.50
C SER A 9 -17.12 13.75 7.40
N HIS A 10 -17.61 13.68 6.16
CA HIS A 10 -16.77 13.43 4.98
C HIS A 10 -15.55 14.35 4.90
N GLN A 11 -15.74 15.65 5.21
CA GLN A 11 -14.65 16.62 5.21
C GLN A 11 -13.59 16.30 6.28
N GLN A 12 -14.01 15.88 7.47
CA GLN A 12 -13.08 15.46 8.52
C GLN A 12 -12.30 14.21 8.11
N LEU A 13 -12.92 13.27 7.39
CA LEU A 13 -12.22 12.09 6.85
C LEU A 13 -11.18 12.49 5.80
N ILE A 14 -11.49 13.42 4.89
CA ILE A 14 -10.53 13.97 3.94
C ILE A 14 -9.34 14.59 4.68
N ASP A 15 -9.60 15.45 5.68
CA ASP A 15 -8.55 16.17 6.39
C ASP A 15 -7.63 15.20 7.17
N LEU A 16 -8.19 14.15 7.78
CA LEU A 16 -7.42 13.10 8.44
C LEU A 16 -6.54 12.33 7.43
N CYS A 17 -7.08 11.94 6.28
CA CYS A 17 -6.31 11.25 5.24
C CYS A 17 -5.14 12.11 4.72
N VAL A 18 -5.37 13.42 4.53
CA VAL A 18 -4.32 14.34 4.09
C VAL A 18 -3.26 14.52 5.18
N ALA A 19 -3.66 14.67 6.45
CA ALA A 19 -2.71 14.77 7.55
C ALA A 19 -1.82 13.52 7.66
N ASP A 20 -2.42 12.33 7.52
CA ASP A 20 -1.69 11.05 7.53
C ASP A 20 -0.73 10.92 6.34
N LEU A 21 -1.15 11.34 5.14
CA LEU A 21 -0.29 11.37 3.95
C LEU A 21 0.95 12.24 4.20
N ARG A 22 0.79 13.46 4.71
CA ARG A 22 1.90 14.40 4.96
C ARG A 22 2.82 13.94 6.08
N SER A 23 2.25 13.38 7.16
CA SER A 23 3.03 12.77 8.24
C SER A 23 3.86 11.58 7.73
N SER A 24 3.27 10.72 6.90
CA SER A 24 3.95 9.57 6.31
C SER A 24 5.04 10.00 5.32
N GLN A 25 4.76 11.00 4.47
CA GLN A 25 5.73 11.58 3.55
C GLN A 25 6.97 12.08 4.30
N ALA A 26 6.79 12.87 5.36
CA ALA A 26 7.89 13.39 6.15
C ALA A 26 8.75 12.26 6.76
N ARG A 27 8.11 11.22 7.30
CA ARG A 27 8.82 10.06 7.89
C ARG A 27 9.61 9.26 6.86
N VAL A 28 9.05 9.08 5.66
CA VAL A 28 9.74 8.40 4.55
C VAL A 28 10.98 9.19 4.13
N LEU A 29 10.84 10.50 3.89
CA LEU A 29 11.97 11.36 3.51
C LEU A 29 13.06 11.39 4.58
N GLU A 30 12.65 11.51 5.84
CA GLU A 30 13.55 11.49 6.99
C GLU A 30 14.31 10.17 7.09
N THR A 31 13.67 9.04 6.78
CA THR A 31 14.33 7.73 6.78
C THR A 31 15.26 7.56 5.57
N PHE A 32 14.82 8.00 4.40
CA PHE A 32 15.52 7.82 3.13
C PHE A 32 16.87 8.55 3.09
N LYS A 33 17.00 9.67 3.81
CA LYS A 33 18.26 10.43 3.90
C LYS A 33 19.41 9.64 4.55
N PHE A 34 19.11 8.63 5.35
CA PHE A 34 20.12 7.83 6.06
C PHE A 34 20.72 6.72 5.23
N ILE A 35 20.17 6.41 4.05
CA ILE A 35 20.75 5.43 3.13
C ILE A 35 21.94 6.10 2.43
N PRO A 36 23.17 5.60 2.54
CA PRO A 36 24.29 6.14 1.77
C PRO A 36 24.11 5.95 0.26
N ASP A 37 24.65 6.86 -0.55
CA ASP A 37 24.46 6.81 -2.02
C ASP A 37 25.03 5.52 -2.65
N ASP A 38 26.16 5.02 -2.13
CA ASP A 38 26.75 3.75 -2.58
C ASP A 38 25.90 2.51 -2.21
N LYS A 39 24.88 2.68 -1.35
CA LYS A 39 23.94 1.64 -0.94
C LYS A 39 22.54 1.82 -1.52
N LEU A 40 22.27 2.89 -2.28
CA LEU A 40 20.94 3.14 -2.86
C LEU A 40 20.44 2.00 -3.75
N THR A 41 21.35 1.36 -4.48
CA THR A 41 21.05 0.23 -5.39
C THR A 41 21.30 -1.14 -4.76
N TRP A 42 21.88 -1.19 -3.55
CA TRP A 42 22.09 -2.45 -2.83
C TRP A 42 20.74 -3.05 -2.42
N SER A 43 20.62 -4.37 -2.54
CA SER A 43 19.45 -5.13 -2.13
C SER A 43 19.85 -6.33 -1.27
N PRO A 44 19.12 -6.63 -0.18
CA PRO A 44 19.45 -7.74 0.71
C PRO A 44 19.15 -9.12 0.11
N ALA A 45 18.35 -9.20 -0.96
CA ALA A 45 18.01 -10.46 -1.65
C ALA A 45 17.66 -10.18 -3.13
N PRO A 46 17.83 -11.16 -4.05
CA PRO A 46 17.58 -10.94 -5.48
C PRO A 46 16.18 -10.42 -5.82
N GLN A 47 15.16 -10.80 -5.04
CA GLN A 47 13.77 -10.38 -5.23
C GLN A 47 13.40 -9.14 -4.40
N ALA A 48 14.26 -8.70 -3.48
CA ALA A 48 14.00 -7.52 -2.67
C ALA A 48 14.28 -6.24 -3.47
N LYS A 49 13.46 -5.20 -3.25
CA LYS A 49 13.71 -3.86 -3.79
C LYS A 49 14.85 -3.20 -3.00
N SER A 50 15.75 -2.52 -3.73
CA SER A 50 16.75 -1.65 -3.11
C SER A 50 16.09 -0.41 -2.50
N GLY A 51 16.86 0.38 -1.73
CA GLY A 51 16.37 1.64 -1.17
C GLY A 51 15.82 2.58 -2.24
N LEU A 52 16.54 2.73 -3.36
CA LEU A 52 16.10 3.54 -4.49
C LEU A 52 14.80 3.00 -5.11
N ARG A 53 14.71 1.68 -5.33
CA ARG A 53 13.50 1.06 -5.89
C ARG A 53 12.30 1.17 -4.96
N LEU A 54 12.49 1.13 -3.64
CA LEU A 54 11.40 1.35 -2.68
C LEU A 54 10.87 2.78 -2.77
N MET A 55 11.74 3.78 -2.88
CA MET A 55 11.32 5.17 -3.04
C MET A 55 10.56 5.38 -4.36
N ALA A 56 11.07 4.80 -5.45
CA ALA A 56 10.39 4.78 -6.75
C ALA A 56 9.02 4.08 -6.66
N HIS A 57 8.92 2.94 -5.96
CA HIS A 57 7.67 2.20 -5.77
C HIS A 57 6.58 3.03 -5.10
N LEU A 58 6.95 3.82 -4.09
CA LEU A 58 6.03 4.73 -3.41
C LEU A 58 5.51 5.81 -4.38
N ALA A 59 6.41 6.40 -5.19
CA ALA A 59 6.03 7.41 -6.17
C ALA A 59 5.07 6.88 -7.25
N VAL A 60 5.36 5.70 -7.80
CA VAL A 60 4.51 5.03 -8.81
C VAL A 60 3.16 4.65 -8.22
N SER A 61 3.14 4.12 -6.99
CA SER A 61 1.91 3.72 -6.31
C SER A 61 0.99 4.91 -6.04
N ASN A 62 1.53 6.00 -5.49
CA ASN A 62 0.77 7.23 -5.26
C ASN A 62 0.15 7.76 -6.56
N SER A 63 0.94 7.78 -7.65
CA SER A 63 0.48 8.24 -8.96
C SER A 63 -0.65 7.35 -9.52
N GLY A 64 -0.49 6.03 -9.44
CA GLY A 64 -1.52 5.09 -9.88
C GLY A 64 -2.81 5.20 -9.08
N ILE A 65 -2.73 5.36 -7.75
CA ILE A 65 -3.92 5.55 -6.92
C ILE A 65 -4.58 6.91 -7.21
N SER A 66 -3.80 7.97 -7.40
CA SER A 66 -4.33 9.30 -7.76
C SER A 66 -5.16 9.23 -9.04
N GLN A 67 -4.64 8.56 -10.07
CA GLN A 67 -5.36 8.35 -11.33
C GLN A 67 -6.69 7.60 -11.13
N LEU A 68 -6.71 6.59 -10.26
CA LEU A 68 -7.93 5.84 -9.95
C LEU A 68 -8.96 6.69 -9.20
N LEU A 69 -8.52 7.52 -8.26
CA LEU A 69 -9.38 8.44 -7.52
C LEU A 69 -9.98 9.52 -8.42
N GLU A 70 -9.25 9.96 -9.44
CA GLU A 70 -9.72 10.91 -10.46
C GLU A 70 -10.67 10.26 -11.50
N GLY A 71 -11.04 8.99 -11.31
CA GLY A 71 -11.95 8.25 -12.21
C GLY A 71 -11.26 7.67 -13.45
N GLY A 72 -9.93 7.74 -13.52
CA GLY A 72 -9.14 7.07 -14.53
C GLY A 72 -9.03 5.56 -14.30
N SER A 73 -8.33 4.89 -15.19
CA SER A 73 -8.00 3.47 -15.08
C SER A 73 -6.52 3.24 -15.39
N LEU A 74 -5.96 2.19 -14.79
CA LEU A 74 -4.68 1.67 -15.23
C LEU A 74 -4.91 0.79 -16.46
N PRO A 75 -4.08 0.88 -17.52
CA PRO A 75 -4.24 0.12 -18.77
C PRO A 75 -3.78 -1.35 -18.60
N ILE A 76 -4.34 -2.05 -17.61
CA ILE A 76 -3.80 -3.30 -17.06
C ILE A 76 -4.94 -4.26 -16.80
N SER A 77 -4.82 -5.49 -17.30
CA SER A 77 -5.92 -6.47 -17.28
C SER A 77 -5.78 -7.52 -16.18
N ASN A 78 -4.56 -7.73 -15.65
CA ASN A 78 -4.26 -8.73 -14.62
C ASN A 78 -3.10 -8.28 -13.71
N PHE A 79 -2.86 -9.06 -12.66
CA PHE A 79 -1.82 -8.72 -11.67
C PHE A 79 -0.39 -8.82 -12.23
N GLU A 80 -0.09 -9.78 -13.09
CA GLU A 80 1.26 -9.92 -13.64
C GLU A 80 1.62 -8.74 -14.56
N GLU A 81 0.65 -8.22 -15.32
CA GLU A 81 0.80 -6.97 -16.06
C GLU A 81 0.98 -5.78 -15.13
N LEU A 82 0.28 -5.73 -13.99
CA LEU A 82 0.46 -4.67 -13.00
C LEU A 82 1.88 -4.68 -12.43
N GLU A 83 2.37 -5.84 -12.03
CA GLU A 83 3.72 -5.98 -11.51
C GLU A 83 4.75 -5.53 -12.55
N ARG A 84 4.67 -6.02 -13.79
CA ARG A 84 5.60 -5.61 -14.86
C ARG A 84 5.54 -4.11 -15.16
N PHE A 85 4.35 -3.53 -15.21
CA PHE A 85 4.18 -2.09 -15.41
C PHE A 85 4.86 -1.30 -14.29
N VAL A 86 4.59 -1.66 -13.04
CA VAL A 86 5.19 -0.99 -11.88
C VAL A 86 6.71 -1.15 -11.88
N GLU A 87 7.22 -2.35 -12.14
CA GLU A 87 8.66 -2.58 -12.22
C GLU A 87 9.34 -1.76 -13.31
N GLU A 88 8.70 -1.59 -14.47
CA GLU A 88 9.23 -0.78 -15.56
C GLU A 88 9.28 0.70 -15.16
N GLN A 89 8.19 1.24 -14.59
CA GLN A 89 8.16 2.62 -14.12
C GLN A 89 9.18 2.88 -13.01
N GLU A 90 9.35 1.94 -12.07
CA GLU A 90 10.34 2.05 -11.01
C GLU A 90 11.78 2.15 -11.56
N ARG A 91 12.10 1.43 -12.64
CA ARG A 91 13.45 1.41 -13.24
C ARG A 91 13.85 2.71 -13.92
N GLN A 92 12.89 3.56 -14.27
CA GLN A 92 13.15 4.88 -14.88
C GLN A 92 13.73 5.88 -13.88
N ILE A 93 13.56 5.64 -12.57
CA ILE A 93 14.11 6.47 -11.50
C ILE A 93 15.48 5.91 -11.10
N THR A 94 16.55 6.65 -11.43
CA THR A 94 17.93 6.14 -11.34
C THR A 94 18.79 6.88 -10.32
N THR A 95 18.30 8.00 -9.79
CA THR A 95 19.04 8.85 -8.85
C THR A 95 18.20 9.18 -7.61
N ARG A 96 18.87 9.57 -6.52
CA ARG A 96 18.21 10.01 -5.28
C ARG A 96 17.30 11.20 -5.54
N GLU A 97 17.80 12.18 -6.29
CA GLU A 97 17.12 13.43 -6.58
C GLU A 97 15.84 13.16 -7.35
N GLN A 98 15.91 12.32 -8.40
CA GLN A 98 14.73 11.87 -9.14
C GLN A 98 13.71 11.15 -8.24
N ALA A 99 14.19 10.30 -7.33
CA ALA A 99 13.30 9.55 -6.44
C ALA A 99 12.58 10.45 -5.43
N VAL A 100 13.29 11.41 -4.84
CA VAL A 100 12.71 12.40 -3.91
C VAL A 100 11.72 13.31 -4.64
N GLU A 101 12.09 13.81 -5.82
CA GLU A 101 11.24 14.66 -6.63
C GLU A 101 9.95 13.93 -7.03
N ALA A 102 10.08 12.72 -7.60
CA ALA A 102 8.94 11.91 -8.02
C ALA A 102 8.02 11.57 -6.84
N PHE A 103 8.58 11.25 -5.67
CA PHE A 103 7.78 10.97 -4.48
C PHE A 103 7.00 12.19 -4.02
N ASN A 104 7.65 13.37 -3.94
CA ASN A 104 6.98 14.60 -3.54
C ASN A 104 5.84 14.98 -4.51
N GLN A 105 6.12 14.96 -5.81
CA GLN A 105 5.12 15.22 -6.84
C GLN A 105 3.95 14.25 -6.76
N SER A 106 4.22 12.97 -6.50
CA SER A 106 3.19 11.95 -6.35
C SER A 106 2.32 12.16 -5.10
N CYS A 107 2.89 12.62 -3.98
CA CYS A 107 2.15 12.96 -2.77
C CYS A 107 1.25 14.17 -3.02
N ASP A 108 1.72 15.17 -3.75
CA ASP A 108 0.92 16.35 -4.09
C ASP A 108 -0.24 15.99 -5.04
N ALA A 109 0.01 15.11 -6.01
CA ALA A 109 -1.05 14.56 -6.86
C ALA A 109 -2.07 13.77 -6.03
N TYR A 110 -1.60 12.95 -5.09
CA TYR A 110 -2.47 12.11 -4.27
C TYR A 110 -3.32 12.92 -3.31
N GLU A 111 -2.77 13.96 -2.67
CA GLU A 111 -3.56 14.89 -1.88
C GLU A 111 -4.65 15.57 -2.72
N ARG A 112 -4.29 16.06 -3.92
CA ARG A 112 -5.25 16.70 -4.82
C ARG A 112 -6.40 15.76 -5.16
N ALA A 113 -6.09 14.50 -5.47
CA ALA A 113 -7.07 13.48 -5.78
C ALA A 113 -7.96 13.16 -4.58
N ILE A 114 -7.39 12.97 -3.37
CA ILE A 114 -8.14 12.73 -2.12
C ILE A 114 -9.16 13.85 -1.86
N ARG A 115 -8.78 15.11 -2.04
CA ARG A 115 -9.65 16.26 -1.80
C ARG A 115 -10.84 16.33 -2.77
N GLN A 116 -10.77 15.65 -3.90
CA GLN A 116 -11.83 15.61 -4.91
C GLN A 116 -12.75 14.39 -4.78
N VAL A 117 -12.46 13.47 -3.86
CA VAL A 117 -13.27 12.26 -3.65
C VAL A 117 -14.68 12.66 -3.17
N PRO A 118 -15.75 12.34 -3.92
CA PRO A 118 -17.11 12.62 -3.48
C PRO A 118 -17.54 11.71 -2.31
N GLU A 119 -18.53 12.16 -1.54
CA GLU A 119 -19.07 11.42 -0.38
C GLU A 119 -19.62 10.03 -0.75
N ALA A 120 -20.15 9.89 -1.97
CA ALA A 120 -20.75 8.65 -2.47
C ALA A 120 -19.79 7.81 -3.34
N THR A 121 -18.48 7.80 -3.07
CA THR A 121 -17.54 7.10 -3.95
C THR A 121 -17.57 5.58 -3.73
N ALA A 122 -18.15 4.86 -4.70
CA ALA A 122 -17.90 3.43 -4.87
C ALA A 122 -16.55 3.23 -5.57
N ILE A 123 -15.44 3.31 -4.84
CA ILE A 123 -14.12 2.97 -5.41
C ILE A 123 -14.12 1.46 -5.66
N SER A 124 -14.12 1.06 -6.93
CA SER A 124 -13.94 -0.35 -7.30
C SER A 124 -12.48 -0.76 -7.10
N PHE A 125 -12.15 -1.16 -5.86
CA PHE A 125 -10.89 -1.82 -5.51
C PHE A 125 -10.74 -3.22 -6.13
N SER A 126 -11.60 -3.63 -7.07
CA SER A 126 -11.65 -4.99 -7.62
C SER A 126 -10.31 -5.46 -8.18
N VAL A 127 -9.50 -4.56 -8.76
CA VAL A 127 -8.16 -4.91 -9.23
C VAL A 127 -7.25 -5.24 -8.04
N TRP A 128 -7.12 -4.37 -7.04
CA TRP A 128 -6.21 -4.59 -5.89
C TRP A 128 -6.71 -5.66 -4.90
N ALA A 129 -8.02 -5.77 -4.71
CA ALA A 129 -8.67 -6.77 -3.87
C ALA A 129 -8.59 -8.19 -4.46
N ASN A 130 -8.61 -8.32 -5.80
CA ASN A 130 -8.34 -9.60 -6.46
C ASN A 130 -6.86 -9.98 -6.39
N CYS A 131 -5.94 -9.03 -6.28
CA CYS A 131 -4.51 -9.30 -6.16
C CYS A 131 -4.09 -9.82 -4.76
N ARG A 132 -4.90 -9.62 -3.70
CA ARG A 132 -4.62 -10.14 -2.34
C ARG A 132 -5.31 -11.47 -2.01
N ARG A 133 -6.14 -12.00 -2.90
CA ARG A 133 -6.67 -13.36 -2.72
C ARG A 133 -5.77 -14.32 -3.48
N PRO A 134 -4.92 -15.13 -2.82
CA PRO A 134 -4.56 -16.39 -3.45
C PRO A 134 -5.88 -17.09 -3.83
N PRO A 135 -5.93 -17.88 -4.92
CA PRO A 135 -7.05 -18.79 -5.10
C PRO A 135 -7.24 -19.51 -3.76
N ARG A 136 -8.47 -19.57 -3.25
CA ARG A 136 -8.78 -20.45 -2.13
C ARG A 136 -8.53 -21.88 -2.63
N SER A 137 -7.26 -22.30 -2.66
CA SER A 137 -6.91 -23.69 -2.54
C SER A 137 -7.41 -24.05 -1.16
N THR A 138 -8.57 -24.67 -1.12
CA THR A 138 -8.96 -25.51 0.00
C THR A 138 -7.75 -26.40 0.29
N CYS A 139 -7.00 -26.10 1.34
CA CYS A 139 -6.12 -27.08 1.97
C CYS A 139 -7.04 -28.17 2.49
N VAL A 140 -7.35 -29.15 1.64
CA VAL A 140 -7.88 -30.43 2.07
C VAL A 140 -6.69 -31.12 2.73
N TRP A 141 -6.63 -31.06 4.06
CA TRP A 141 -5.80 -31.98 4.81
C TRP A 141 -6.29 -33.40 4.52
N PRO A 142 -5.43 -34.32 4.06
CA PRO A 142 -5.83 -35.71 3.95
C PRO A 142 -5.94 -36.26 5.38
N GLY A 143 -7.18 -36.42 5.87
CA GLY A 143 -7.45 -37.22 7.07
C GLY A 143 -8.34 -36.65 8.17
N SER A 144 -9.06 -35.53 8.01
CA SER A 144 -9.97 -35.06 9.07
C SER A 144 -11.44 -35.03 8.63
N THR A 145 -12.19 -36.05 9.04
CA THR A 145 -13.65 -36.07 9.04
C THR A 145 -14.20 -34.99 9.99
N THR A 146 -14.98 -34.08 9.41
CA THR A 146 -16.17 -33.37 9.93
C THR A 146 -16.30 -33.16 11.45
N THR A 147 -16.26 -31.89 11.91
CA THR A 147 -17.26 -31.22 12.79
C THR A 147 -16.85 -29.76 13.03
N PRO A 148 -17.74 -28.75 12.91
CA PRO A 148 -17.41 -27.35 13.21
C PRO A 148 -17.50 -27.11 14.73
N MET A 149 -16.38 -26.75 15.36
CA MET A 149 -16.36 -26.35 16.78
C MET A 149 -16.29 -24.82 16.89
N LEU A 150 -17.27 -24.26 17.59
CA LEU A 150 -17.47 -22.83 17.87
C LEU A 150 -16.27 -22.16 18.56
N LEU A 151 -16.16 -20.85 18.30
CA LEU A 151 -15.31 -19.87 18.98
C LEU A 151 -15.15 -20.13 20.48
N ARG A 152 -13.91 -20.13 20.97
CA ARG A 152 -13.54 -19.51 22.25
C ARG A 152 -12.18 -18.82 22.16
N SER A 153 -12.21 -17.53 22.49
CA SER A 153 -11.06 -16.73 22.91
C SER A 153 -10.49 -17.26 24.22
N THR A 154 -9.16 -17.37 24.34
CA THR A 154 -8.35 -16.97 25.52
C THR A 154 -6.86 -17.23 25.28
N THR A 155 -6.10 -16.12 25.23
CA THR A 155 -4.80 -15.83 25.88
C THR A 155 -3.73 -16.90 26.16
N CYS A 156 -2.48 -16.44 25.95
CA CYS A 156 -1.19 -16.80 26.58
C CYS A 156 -0.25 -17.80 25.88
N ARG A 157 0.85 -17.24 25.33
CA ARG A 157 2.23 -17.79 25.27
C ARG A 157 2.85 -17.82 26.70
N PRO A 158 4.05 -18.39 27.00
CA PRO A 158 5.15 -18.83 26.12
C PRO A 158 5.89 -20.16 26.53
N ALA A 159 7.05 -20.37 25.90
CA ALA A 159 8.17 -21.31 26.15
C ALA A 159 7.98 -22.72 25.56
N GLY A 160 8.93 -23.38 24.88
CA GLY A 160 10.38 -23.20 24.75
C GLY A 160 11.02 -24.59 24.91
N ALA A 161 11.77 -25.06 23.89
CA ALA A 161 12.61 -26.29 23.83
C ALA A 161 11.84 -27.63 24.00
N ILE A 162 12.10 -28.74 23.28
CA ILE A 162 13.20 -29.26 22.45
C ILE A 162 12.56 -29.93 21.23
#